data_AF-A0A8X6GQY4-F1
#
_entry.id   AF-A0A8X6GQY4-F1
#
_cell.length_a   1.000
_cell.length_b   1.000
_cell.length_c   1.000
_cell.angle_alpha   90.00
_cell.angle_beta   90.00
_cell.angle_gamma   90.00
#
_symmetry.space_group_name_H-M   'P 1'
#
loop_
_entity.id
_entity.type
_entity.pdbx_description
1 polymer ?
#
loop_
_entity_poly.entity_id
_entity_poly.type
_entity_poly.pdbx_seq_one_letter_code
_entity_poly.pdbx_strand_id
1 'polypeptide(L)'
;MKLIEEFKNCGIDLSDLTEPSISQSKSEIEEAVKDHFVCSLRRDDEGRYQVSLSWLEVHPELSDNRNIAERRLKSCVRSLQKRNCLQEYENIFKERVSEKIIEPVEPKELASEKGHFLPHRSVFKENSTTRILPVFDASAKERNSGLLNDCIE
;
A
#
# COMPACT_ATOMS: atom_id res chain seq x y z
N MET A 1 1.32 4.35 -6.35
CA MET A 1 0.60 4.27 -5.08
C MET A 1 1.66 4.33 -3.99
N LYS A 2 1.80 5.52 -3.38
CA LYS A 2 2.63 5.75 -2.20
C LYS A 2 1.73 5.46 -1.00
N LEU A 3 2.22 4.74 -0.01
CA LEU A 3 1.54 4.66 1.29
C LEU A 3 2.12 5.78 2.16
N ILE A 4 1.26 6.69 2.60
CA ILE A 4 1.61 7.74 3.55
C ILE A 4 1.18 7.23 4.94
N GLU A 5 2.13 7.19 5.88
CA GLU A 5 1.86 6.86 7.27
C GLU A 5 1.21 8.07 7.95
N GLU A 6 -0.08 7.97 8.27
CA GLU A 6 -0.73 8.88 9.20
C GLU A 6 -0.95 8.19 10.55
N PHE A 7 -0.07 8.49 11.51
CA PHE A 7 -0.29 8.17 12.93
C PHE A 7 -0.83 9.39 13.67
N LYS A 8 -2.04 9.27 14.26
CA LYS A 8 -2.30 9.55 15.70
C LYS A 8 -3.75 9.32 16.13
N ASN A 9 -3.85 8.87 17.39
CA ASN A 9 -4.98 8.84 18.33
C ASN A 9 -5.87 7.58 18.38
N CYS A 10 -5.35 6.54 19.02
CA CYS A 10 -6.10 5.88 20.10
C CYS A 10 -5.30 6.06 21.40
N GLY A 11 -5.88 6.76 22.38
CA GLY A 11 -5.24 7.07 23.66
C GLY A 11 -5.15 5.85 24.55
N ILE A 12 -4.10 5.05 24.39
CA ILE A 12 -3.76 3.95 25.29
C ILE A 12 -2.60 4.41 26.17
N ASP A 13 -2.80 4.35 27.49
CA ASP A 13 -1.83 4.73 28.52
C ASP A 13 -0.64 3.74 28.53
N LEU A 14 0.57 4.27 28.43
CA LEU A 14 1.80 3.52 28.10
C LEU A 14 2.56 3.03 29.35
N SER A 15 1.92 2.92 30.52
CA SER A 15 2.61 2.55 31.77
C SER A 15 2.62 1.05 32.08
N ASP A 16 1.88 0.21 31.36
CA ASP A 16 1.58 -1.16 31.82
C ASP A 16 2.21 -2.32 31.04
N LEU A 17 3.03 -2.08 30.01
CA LEU A 17 3.59 -3.18 29.21
C LEU A 17 5.11 -3.31 29.40
N THR A 18 5.47 -4.12 30.40
CA THR A 18 6.81 -4.72 30.51
C THR A 18 6.82 -5.97 29.63
N GLU A 19 7.76 -6.06 28.68
CA GLU A 19 8.00 -7.20 27.74
C GLU A 19 8.47 -8.51 28.43
N PRO A 20 8.59 -9.68 27.74
CA PRO A 20 7.97 -10.13 26.48
C PRO A 20 7.45 -11.59 26.55
N SER A 21 6.20 -11.86 26.14
CA SER A 21 5.77 -13.17 25.56
C SER A 21 4.28 -13.14 25.19
N ILE A 22 3.89 -12.36 24.18
CA ILE A 22 2.50 -12.41 23.72
C ILE A 22 2.44 -13.33 22.50
N SER A 23 2.25 -14.63 22.74
CA SER A 23 1.62 -15.47 21.72
C SER A 23 0.13 -15.14 21.72
N GLN A 24 -0.27 -14.04 21.08
CA GLN A 24 -1.69 -13.73 20.89
C GLN A 24 -2.33 -14.91 20.16
N SER A 25 -3.48 -15.34 20.65
CA SER A 25 -4.28 -16.34 19.95
C SER A 25 -4.80 -15.73 18.66
N LYS A 26 -4.95 -16.55 17.62
CA LYS A 26 -5.51 -16.14 16.32
C LYS A 26 -6.86 -15.40 16.48
N SER A 27 -7.67 -15.79 17.47
CA SER A 27 -8.96 -15.14 17.74
C SER A 27 -8.83 -13.73 18.29
N GLU A 28 -7.81 -13.44 19.11
CA GLU A 28 -7.59 -12.10 19.65
C GLU A 28 -7.13 -11.13 18.55
N ILE A 29 -6.27 -11.63 17.66
CA ILE A 29 -5.83 -10.92 16.46
C ILE A 29 -7.03 -10.60 15.55
N GLU A 30 -7.85 -11.60 15.23
CA GLU A 30 -9.03 -11.40 14.38
C GLU A 30 -10.01 -10.38 14.97
N GLU A 31 -10.16 -10.34 16.29
CA GLU A 31 -11.02 -9.37 16.96
C GLU A 31 -10.40 -7.96 16.91
N ALA A 32 -9.10 -7.83 17.16
CA ALA A 32 -8.40 -6.54 17.07
C ALA A 32 -8.46 -5.95 15.64
N VAL A 33 -8.35 -6.79 14.60
CA VAL A 33 -8.48 -6.35 13.20
C VAL A 33 -9.90 -5.86 12.91
N LYS A 34 -10.94 -6.52 13.43
CA LYS A 34 -12.32 -6.06 13.27
C LYS A 34 -12.54 -4.74 14.01
N ASP A 35 -12.04 -4.62 15.23
CA ASP A 35 -12.16 -3.40 16.03
C ASP A 35 -11.47 -2.24 15.33
N HIS A 36 -10.26 -2.45 14.79
CA HIS A 36 -9.56 -1.44 13.98
C HIS A 36 -10.35 -1.06 12.73
N PHE A 37 -10.91 -2.04 12.01
CA PHE A 37 -11.74 -1.77 10.83
C PHE A 37 -12.92 -0.86 11.19
N VAL A 38 -13.67 -1.18 12.25
CA VAL A 38 -14.83 -0.40 12.69
C VAL A 38 -14.41 0.99 13.17
N CYS A 39 -13.33 1.09 13.96
CA CYS A 39 -12.86 2.35 14.52
C CYS A 39 -12.28 3.29 13.46
N SER A 40 -11.62 2.74 12.44
CA SER A 40 -11.00 3.52 11.35
C SER A 40 -11.93 3.75 10.16
N LEU A 41 -13.13 3.14 10.14
CA LEU A 41 -14.11 3.35 9.09
C LEU A 41 -14.64 4.79 9.14
N ARG A 42 -14.33 5.55 8.09
CA ARG A 42 -14.80 6.92 7.90
C ARG A 42 -15.55 7.00 6.58
N ARG A 43 -16.41 8.02 6.48
CA ARG A 43 -17.08 8.37 5.24
C ARG A 43 -16.62 9.77 4.82
N ASP A 44 -16.13 9.89 3.60
CA ASP A 44 -15.72 11.19 3.08
C ASP A 44 -16.92 12.05 2.66
N ASP A 45 -16.66 13.31 2.30
CA ASP A 45 -17.68 14.28 1.87
C ASP A 45 -18.41 13.84 0.58
N GLU A 46 -17.85 12.88 -0.16
CA GLU A 46 -18.42 12.29 -1.37
C GLU A 46 -19.20 11.01 -1.10
N GLY A 47 -19.26 10.59 0.17
CA GLY A 47 -20.02 9.44 0.63
C GLY A 47 -19.30 8.10 0.47
N ARG A 48 -17.99 8.08 0.20
CA ARG A 48 -17.17 6.87 0.05
C ARG A 48 -16.61 6.42 1.40
N TYR A 49 -16.55 5.11 1.60
CA TYR A 49 -15.93 4.52 2.78
C TYR A 49 -14.41 4.53 2.65
N GLN A 50 -13.75 5.02 3.70
CA GLN A 50 -12.31 5.01 3.86
C GLN A 50 -11.97 4.22 5.13
N VAL A 51 -10.93 3.42 5.08
CA VAL A 51 -10.45 2.63 6.21
C VAL A 51 -8.93 2.72 6.25
N SER A 52 -8.36 2.87 7.43
CA SER A 52 -6.92 2.87 7.61
C SER A 52 -6.39 1.43 7.53
N LEU A 53 -5.17 1.25 7.02
CA LEU A 53 -4.50 -0.05 7.10
C LEU A 53 -4.37 -0.49 8.56
N SER A 54 -4.63 -1.77 8.82
CA SER A 54 -4.45 -2.40 10.13
C SER A 54 -2.96 -2.66 10.36
N TRP A 55 -2.25 -1.65 10.85
CA TRP A 55 -0.83 -1.80 11.17
C TRP A 55 -0.64 -2.67 12.41
N LEU A 56 0.32 -3.59 12.35
CA LEU A 56 0.74 -4.37 13.52
C LEU A 56 1.38 -3.45 14.55
N GLU A 57 1.08 -3.63 15.84
CA GLU A 57 1.63 -2.77 16.91
C GLU A 57 3.17 -2.82 16.94
N VAL A 58 3.73 -3.99 16.67
CA VAL A 58 5.17 -4.21 16.50
C VAL A 58 5.42 -4.62 15.06
N HIS A 59 5.85 -3.68 14.23
CA HIS A 59 6.27 -3.94 12.85
C HIS A 59 7.69 -3.45 12.57
N PRO A 60 8.42 -4.07 11.62
CA PRO A 60 9.70 -3.53 11.16
C PRO A 60 9.52 -2.15 10.53
N GLU A 61 10.55 -1.30 10.60
CA GLU A 61 10.54 -0.02 9.89
C GLU A 61 10.49 -0.24 8.37
N LEU A 62 9.56 0.44 7.70
CA LEU A 62 9.51 0.47 6.25
C LEU A 62 10.54 1.45 5.72
N SER A 63 11.59 0.93 5.08
CA SER A 63 12.56 1.79 4.42
C SER A 63 12.00 2.35 3.12
N ASP A 64 12.57 3.48 2.69
CA ASP A 64 12.34 4.03 1.36
C ASP A 64 12.83 3.04 0.29
N ASN A 65 11.94 2.57 -0.58
CA ASN A 65 12.25 1.63 -1.65
C ASN A 65 12.12 2.27 -3.05
N ARG A 66 12.11 3.61 -3.15
CA ARG A 66 11.88 4.36 -4.40
C ARG A 66 12.77 3.91 -5.55
N ASN A 67 14.06 3.73 -5.29
CA ASN A 67 15.03 3.29 -6.30
C ASN A 67 14.64 1.95 -6.95
N ILE A 68 14.11 1.02 -6.15
CA ILE A 68 13.66 -0.30 -6.61
C ILE A 68 12.37 -0.16 -7.42
N ALA A 69 11.43 0.62 -6.93
CA ALA A 69 10.17 0.90 -7.61
C ALA A 69 10.39 1.56 -8.99
N GLU A 70 11.26 2.57 -9.06
CA GLU A 70 11.59 3.25 -10.32
C GLU A 70 12.28 2.33 -11.32
N ARG A 71 13.22 1.48 -10.87
CA ARG A 71 13.87 0.50 -11.74
C ARG A 71 12.86 -0.48 -12.34
N ARG A 72 11.94 -0.99 -11.52
CA ARG A 72 10.87 -1.89 -11.96
C ARG A 72 9.88 -1.21 -12.90
N LEU A 73 9.52 0.05 -12.62
CA LEU A 73 8.69 0.87 -13.51
C LEU A 73 9.34 1.03 -14.89
N LYS A 74 10.62 1.42 -14.96
CA LYS A 74 11.37 1.52 -16.22
C LYS A 74 11.36 0.20 -17.00
N SER A 75 11.51 -0.93 -16.32
CA SER A 75 11.43 -2.26 -16.93
C SER A 75 10.02 -2.56 -17.47
N CYS A 76 8.97 -2.27 -16.69
CA CYS A 76 7.58 -2.45 -17.10
C CYS A 76 7.25 -1.62 -18.34
N VAL A 77 7.63 -0.34 -18.35
CA VAL A 77 7.41 0.56 -19.50
C VAL A 77 8.08 0.02 -20.75
N ARG A 78 9.35 -0.43 -20.67
CA ARG A 78 10.05 -1.04 -21.82
C ARG A 78 9.33 -2.30 -22.32
N SER A 79 8.82 -3.15 -21.43
CA SER A 79 8.05 -4.34 -21.80
C SER A 79 6.74 -3.99 -22.52
N LEU A 80 6.01 -3.00 -22.01
CA LEU A 80 4.75 -2.52 -22.58
C LEU A 80 4.95 -1.86 -23.95
N GLN A 81 6.01 -1.06 -24.11
CA GLN A 81 6.37 -0.45 -25.39
C GLN A 81 6.67 -1.51 -26.45
N LYS A 82 7.43 -2.55 -26.11
CA LYS A 82 7.71 -3.67 -27.04
C LYS A 82 6.45 -4.40 -27.50
N ARG A 83 5.40 -4.38 -26.68
CA ARG A 83 4.09 -5.00 -26.99
C ARG A 83 3.08 -4.01 -27.59
N ASN A 84 3.45 -2.74 -27.78
CA ASN A 84 2.56 -1.66 -28.21
C ASN A 84 1.33 -1.45 -27.31
N CYS A 85 1.47 -1.70 -26.00
CA CYS A 85 0.38 -1.64 -25.02
C CYS A 85 0.54 -0.53 -23.98
N LEU A 86 1.53 0.36 -24.12
CA LEU A 86 1.80 1.39 -23.12
C LEU A 86 0.61 2.34 -22.92
N GLN A 87 -0.02 2.80 -24.01
CA GLN A 87 -1.15 3.74 -23.91
C GLN A 87 -2.37 3.11 -23.24
N GLU A 88 -2.68 1.86 -23.56
CA GLU A 88 -3.76 1.09 -22.91
C GLU A 88 -3.47 0.95 -21.41
N TYR A 89 -2.22 0.67 -21.04
CA TYR A 89 -1.81 0.57 -19.64
C TYR A 89 -1.91 1.89 -18.88
N GLU A 90 -1.51 3.00 -19.48
CA GLU A 90 -1.66 4.34 -18.89
C GLU A 90 -3.12 4.71 -18.67
N ASN A 91 -4.01 4.33 -19.58
CA ASN A 91 -5.44 4.62 -19.47
C ASN A 91 -6.06 3.96 -18.24
N ILE A 92 -5.57 2.79 -17.81
CA ILE A 92 -6.02 2.14 -16.56
C ILE A 92 -5.73 3.03 -15.35
N PHE A 93 -4.56 3.68 -15.31
CA PHE A 93 -4.25 4.59 -14.21
C PHE A 93 -5.07 5.88 -14.30
N LYS A 94 -5.29 6.43 -15.51
CA LYS A 94 -6.14 7.62 -15.70
C LYS A 94 -7.59 7.35 -15.27
N GLU A 95 -8.13 6.19 -15.61
CA GLU A 95 -9.46 5.75 -15.19
C GLU A 95 -9.54 5.66 -13.67
N ARG A 96 -8.59 4.98 -13.02
CA ARG A 96 -8.53 4.90 -11.55
C ARG A 96 -8.38 6.26 -10.86
N VAL A 97 -7.68 7.21 -11.48
CA VAL A 97 -7.62 8.61 -10.98
C VAL A 97 -8.99 9.27 -11.13
N SER A 98 -9.67 9.09 -12.27
CA SER A 98 -11.01 9.65 -12.49
C SER A 98 -12.07 9.06 -11.56
N GLU A 99 -11.94 7.79 -11.20
CA GLU A 99 -12.75 7.09 -10.20
C GLU A 99 -12.32 7.41 -8.77
N LYS A 100 -11.26 8.22 -8.61
CA LYS A 100 -10.67 8.63 -7.32
C LYS A 100 -10.26 7.43 -6.45
N ILE A 101 -9.89 6.31 -7.08
CA ILE A 101 -9.32 5.12 -6.42
C ILE A 101 -7.86 5.38 -6.07
N ILE A 102 -7.16 6.15 -6.90
CA ILE A 102 -5.79 6.57 -6.68
C ILE A 102 -5.67 8.07 -6.92
N GLU A 103 -4.69 8.69 -6.27
CA GLU A 103 -4.37 10.09 -6.46
C GLU A 103 -2.88 10.29 -6.83
N PRO A 104 -2.55 11.37 -7.55
CA PRO A 104 -1.17 11.81 -7.70
C PRO A 104 -0.58 12.19 -6.35
N VAL A 105 0.69 11.85 -6.12
CA VAL A 105 1.42 12.29 -4.93
C VAL A 105 1.91 13.72 -5.16
N GLU A 106 1.69 14.61 -4.20
CA GLU A 106 2.14 16.00 -4.31
C GLU A 106 3.68 16.10 -4.29
N PRO A 107 4.31 16.97 -5.10
CA PRO A 107 5.77 17.07 -5.16
C PRO A 107 6.44 17.37 -3.82
N LYS A 108 5.77 18.14 -2.95
CA LYS A 108 6.23 18.43 -1.59
C LYS A 108 6.39 17.17 -0.75
N GLU A 109 5.42 16.26 -0.81
CA GLU A 109 5.40 14.99 -0.07
C GLU A 109 6.42 14.00 -0.62
N LEU A 110 6.76 14.12 -1.92
CA LEU A 110 7.83 13.33 -2.52
C LEU A 110 9.22 13.80 -2.06
N ALA A 111 9.35 15.07 -1.65
CA ALA A 111 10.60 15.67 -1.21
C ALA A 111 10.80 15.60 0.32
N SER A 112 9.72 15.60 1.10
CA SER A 112 9.77 15.72 2.56
C SER A 112 9.77 14.38 3.31
N GLU A 113 9.32 13.29 2.69
CA GLU A 113 9.06 12.03 3.40
C GLU A 113 9.74 10.83 2.74
N LYS A 114 10.27 9.94 3.58
CA LYS A 114 10.55 8.56 3.17
C LYS A 114 9.21 7.88 2.92
N GLY A 115 8.98 7.44 1.69
CA GLY A 115 7.77 6.72 1.31
C GLY A 115 8.05 5.26 0.99
N HIS A 116 7.11 4.38 1.29
CA HIS A 116 7.12 3.02 0.75
C HIS A 116 6.27 2.96 -0.52
N PHE A 117 6.88 2.53 -1.62
CA PHE A 117 6.26 2.45 -2.94
C PHE A 117 5.93 1.01 -3.26
N LEU A 118 4.80 0.78 -3.92
CA LEU A 118 4.43 -0.53 -4.45
C LEU A 118 4.88 -0.63 -5.92
N PRO A 119 5.97 -1.35 -6.24
CA PRO A 119 6.32 -1.61 -7.63
C PRO A 119 5.23 -2.46 -8.26
N HIS A 120 5.04 -2.30 -9.57
CA HIS A 120 4.03 -3.06 -10.28
C HIS A 120 4.56 -3.66 -11.57
N ARG A 121 3.82 -4.64 -12.09
CA ARG A 121 4.02 -5.23 -13.41
C ARG A 121 2.71 -5.39 -14.14
N SER A 122 2.76 -5.37 -15.46
CA SER A 122 1.62 -5.72 -16.31
C SER A 122 1.42 -7.24 -16.37
N VAL A 123 0.21 -7.70 -16.08
CA VAL A 123 -0.24 -9.07 -16.36
C VAL A 123 -1.27 -9.02 -17.48
N PHE A 124 -1.13 -9.91 -18.46
CA PHE A 124 -2.04 -10.02 -19.59
C PHE A 124 -3.00 -11.18 -19.34
N LYS A 125 -4.30 -10.92 -19.46
CA LYS A 125 -5.34 -11.95 -19.41
C LYS A 125 -5.94 -12.12 -20.79
N GLU A 126 -5.89 -13.34 -21.31
CA GLU A 126 -6.63 -13.70 -22.51
C GLU A 126 -8.12 -13.78 -22.18
N ASN A 127 -8.97 -13.31 -23.10
CA ASN A 127 -10.44 -13.34 -22.99
C ASN A 127 -11.06 -12.56 -21.81
N SER A 128 -10.41 -11.48 -21.36
CA SER A 128 -10.96 -10.56 -20.36
C SER A 128 -11.37 -9.21 -20.97
N THR A 129 -12.39 -8.56 -20.40
CA THR A 129 -12.78 -7.18 -20.71
C THR A 129 -11.64 -6.20 -20.42
N THR A 130 -10.86 -6.45 -19.37
CA THR A 130 -9.63 -5.73 -19.05
C THR A 130 -8.42 -6.60 -19.39
N ARG A 131 -7.94 -6.47 -20.63
CA ARG A 131 -6.87 -7.32 -21.19
C ARG A 131 -5.54 -7.20 -20.44
N ILE A 132 -5.28 -6.06 -19.79
CA ILE A 132 -4.04 -5.77 -19.07
C ILE A 132 -4.36 -5.33 -17.65
N LEU A 133 -3.69 -5.91 -16.65
CA LEU A 133 -3.89 -5.55 -15.24
C LEU A 133 -2.56 -5.17 -14.58
N PRO A 134 -2.49 -4.03 -13.86
CA PRO A 134 -1.41 -3.75 -12.93
C PRO A 134 -1.49 -4.68 -11.72
N VAL A 135 -0.43 -5.46 -11.49
CA VAL A 135 -0.24 -6.22 -10.26
C VAL A 135 0.84 -5.56 -9.44
N PHE A 136 0.49 -5.14 -8.23
CA PHE A 136 1.39 -4.49 -7.27
C PHE A 136 2.10 -5.53 -6.42
N ASP A 137 3.36 -5.27 -6.10
CA ASP A 137 4.21 -6.13 -5.29
C ASP A 137 4.48 -5.49 -3.93
N ALA A 138 3.65 -5.83 -2.95
CA ALA A 138 3.83 -5.43 -1.55
C ALA A 138 4.98 -6.18 -0.84
N SER A 139 5.59 -7.16 -1.49
CA SER A 139 6.78 -7.87 -0.98
C SER A 139 8.11 -7.25 -1.46
N ALA A 140 8.05 -6.11 -2.14
CA ALA A 140 9.24 -5.46 -2.67
C ALA A 140 9.95 -4.61 -1.60
N LYS A 141 11.16 -5.04 -1.23
CA LYS A 141 11.98 -4.36 -0.21
C LYS A 141 13.42 -4.13 -0.62
N GLU A 142 14.08 -3.21 0.08
CA GLU A 142 15.53 -3.07 0.05
C GLU A 142 16.18 -4.12 0.96
N ARG A 143 17.48 -4.36 0.77
CA ARG A 143 18.24 -5.31 1.60
C ARG A 143 18.19 -4.85 3.06
N ASN A 144 17.80 -5.76 3.96
CA ASN A 144 17.66 -5.54 5.41
C ASN A 144 16.54 -4.55 5.82
N SER A 145 15.47 -4.42 5.04
CA SER A 145 14.28 -3.63 5.41
C SER A 145 13.03 -4.50 5.64
N GLY A 146 12.01 -3.95 6.29
CA GLY A 146 10.70 -4.56 6.45
C GLY A 146 9.96 -4.74 5.12
N LEU A 147 9.07 -5.74 5.06
CA LEU A 147 8.10 -5.88 3.97
C LEU A 147 6.80 -5.23 4.41
N LEU A 148 6.07 -4.57 3.51
CA LEU A 148 4.74 -4.06 3.85
C LEU A 148 3.82 -5.16 4.39
N ASN A 149 3.87 -6.35 3.80
CA ASN A 149 3.09 -7.50 4.26
C ASN A 149 3.48 -7.98 5.67
N ASP A 150 4.65 -7.62 6.18
CA ASP A 150 5.07 -7.92 7.56
C ASP A 150 4.64 -6.81 8.53
N CYS A 151 4.01 -5.74 8.03
CA CYS A 151 3.58 -4.57 8.80
C CYS A 151 2.06 -4.47 8.95
N ILE A 152 1.29 -5.24 8.17
CA ILE A 152 -0.18 -5.13 8.11
C ILE A 152 -0.85 -6.49 8.31
N GLU A 153 -2.03 -6.50 8.92
CA GLU A 153 -2.83 -7.71 9.24
C GLU A 153 -4.22 -7.71 8.60
#